data_AF-A0A7W2EPK3-F1
#
_entry.id   AF-A0A7W2EPK3-F1
#
_cell.length_a   1.000
_cell.length_b   1.000
_cell.length_c   1.000
_cell.angle_alpha   90.00
_cell.angle_beta   90.00
_cell.angle_gamma   90.00
#
_symmetry.space_group_name_H-M   'P 1'
#
loop_
_entity.id
_entity.type
_entity.pdbx_description
1 polymer ?
#
loop_
_entity_poly.entity_id
_entity_poly.type
_entity_poly.pdbx_seq_one_letter_code
_entity_poly.pdbx_strand_id
1 'polypeptide(L)'
;MQNPQRDDEITLPPRFEDVIADSGGLPFTFDYGDMRTLHFDERFIQSAMRISQPDELLLSYTRAMMGFLLFQPQPRHILMIGLGGGSLAKYCYRHLPDSRITVVELDPAIIALRSRFHVPDNDARFQVVQADAVDYVATLGEPVNIIVHDGYGPDGLPAPLSSTPFYRQCRKALAPGGVLVSNLWGEDLDLLPAMQRLHSVFDAQLWWCNAQYCLNRIVFSCKEFDADAFQSTLTQRAVRQELRHGELGLCQLAQSLSTSAGRSQADFEAIAGNDMYAAYMGEHAAG
;
A
#
# COMPACT_ATOMS: atom_id res chain seq x y z
N MET A 1 34.98 -47.44 -21.39
CA MET A 1 34.77 -46.27 -20.51
C MET A 1 34.57 -45.06 -21.39
N GLN A 2 33.33 -44.71 -21.69
CA GLN A 2 32.98 -43.44 -22.36
C GLN A 2 32.36 -42.55 -21.28
N ASN A 3 32.98 -41.39 -21.07
CA ASN A 3 32.50 -40.35 -20.18
C ASN A 3 31.49 -39.51 -20.97
N PRO A 4 30.18 -39.49 -20.65
CA PRO A 4 29.28 -38.56 -21.30
C PRO A 4 29.46 -37.20 -20.63
N GLN A 5 30.11 -36.28 -21.34
CA GLN A 5 30.05 -34.86 -21.00
C GLN A 5 28.57 -34.46 -21.05
N ARG A 6 28.01 -34.10 -19.88
CA ARG A 6 26.78 -33.30 -19.84
C ARG A 6 27.19 -31.90 -20.22
N ASP A 7 26.89 -31.52 -21.46
CA ASP A 7 26.79 -30.13 -21.85
C ASP A 7 25.55 -29.57 -21.14
N ASP A 8 25.74 -29.13 -19.90
CA ASP A 8 24.77 -28.25 -19.24
C ASP A 8 24.86 -26.91 -19.98
N GLU A 9 24.06 -26.77 -21.03
CA GLU A 9 23.89 -25.54 -21.80
C GLU A 9 23.41 -24.45 -20.82
N ILE A 10 24.33 -23.59 -20.39
CA ILE A 10 24.02 -22.45 -19.50
C ILE A 10 23.12 -21.52 -20.31
N THR A 11 21.81 -21.67 -20.14
CA THR A 11 20.83 -20.74 -20.68
C THR A 11 21.02 -19.44 -19.93
N LEU A 12 21.59 -18.44 -20.59
CA LEU A 12 21.71 -17.10 -20.04
C LEU A 12 20.30 -16.54 -19.78
N PRO A 13 20.08 -15.84 -18.67
CA PRO A 13 18.79 -15.18 -18.44
C PRO A 13 18.51 -14.19 -19.59
N PRO A 14 17.23 -14.01 -19.97
CA PRO A 14 16.87 -13.08 -21.03
C PRO A 14 17.31 -11.66 -20.66
N ARG A 15 17.68 -10.85 -21.66
CA ARG A 15 17.98 -9.44 -21.41
C ARG A 15 16.69 -8.69 -21.10
N PHE A 16 16.80 -7.66 -20.27
CA PHE A 16 15.64 -6.84 -19.89
C PHE A 16 14.99 -6.17 -21.11
N GLU A 17 15.80 -5.69 -22.07
CA GLU A 17 15.29 -5.04 -23.28
C GLU A 17 14.47 -6.00 -24.16
N ASP A 18 14.88 -7.27 -24.23
CA ASP A 18 14.15 -8.29 -24.99
C ASP A 18 12.79 -8.57 -24.33
N VAL A 19 12.75 -8.67 -23.00
CA VAL A 19 11.52 -8.90 -22.24
C VAL A 19 10.53 -7.74 -22.38
N ILE A 20 11.02 -6.50 -22.42
CA ILE A 20 10.18 -5.31 -22.68
C ILE A 20 9.62 -5.35 -24.10
N ALA A 21 10.46 -5.63 -25.10
CA ALA A 21 10.01 -5.69 -26.49
C ALA A 21 8.93 -6.77 -26.68
N ASP A 22 9.12 -7.93 -26.04
CA ASP A 22 8.19 -9.06 -26.07
C ASP A 22 6.90 -8.81 -25.27
N SER A 23 6.90 -7.88 -24.31
CA SER A 23 5.70 -7.57 -23.52
C SER A 23 4.60 -6.90 -24.35
N GLY A 24 4.96 -6.27 -25.48
CA GLY A 24 4.00 -5.54 -26.32
C GLY A 24 3.32 -4.38 -25.59
N GLY A 25 3.97 -3.81 -24.57
CA GLY A 25 3.42 -2.73 -23.74
C GLY A 25 2.51 -3.20 -22.60
N LEU A 26 2.38 -4.52 -22.39
CA LEU A 26 1.70 -5.07 -21.24
C LEU A 26 2.64 -5.13 -20.02
N PRO A 27 2.08 -5.13 -18.79
CA PRO A 27 2.84 -5.43 -17.58
C PRO A 27 3.60 -6.74 -17.71
N PHE A 28 4.85 -6.78 -17.25
CA PHE A 28 5.72 -7.94 -17.38
C PHE A 28 6.51 -8.22 -16.13
N THR A 29 7.04 -9.44 -16.05
CA THR A 29 7.90 -9.90 -14.96
C THR A 29 9.32 -10.06 -15.43
N PHE A 30 10.28 -9.63 -14.61
CA PHE A 30 11.69 -9.86 -14.86
C PHE A 30 12.36 -10.50 -13.65
N ASP A 31 13.11 -11.57 -13.89
CA ASP A 31 13.84 -12.32 -12.86
C ASP A 31 15.33 -12.02 -12.96
N TYR A 32 15.93 -11.65 -11.82
CA TYR A 32 17.37 -11.48 -11.69
C TYR A 32 17.85 -12.10 -10.38
N GLY A 33 18.59 -13.21 -10.49
CA GLY A 33 18.98 -14.01 -9.33
C GLY A 33 17.74 -14.54 -8.60
N ASP A 34 17.65 -14.24 -7.30
CA ASP A 34 16.55 -14.66 -6.42
C ASP A 34 15.40 -13.63 -6.36
N MET A 35 15.36 -12.65 -7.26
CA MET A 35 14.36 -11.60 -7.28
C MET A 35 13.50 -11.67 -8.52
N ARG A 36 12.18 -11.65 -8.34
CA ARG A 36 11.19 -11.43 -9.38
C ARG A 36 10.58 -10.05 -9.23
N THR A 37 10.57 -9.27 -10.30
CA THR A 37 10.09 -7.89 -10.33
C THR A 37 8.94 -7.71 -11.31
N LEU A 38 7.99 -6.84 -10.99
CA LEU A 38 6.89 -6.40 -11.86
C LEU A 38 7.23 -5.02 -12.42
N HIS A 39 6.99 -4.84 -13.71
CA HIS A 39 7.27 -3.61 -14.45
C HIS A 39 6.11 -3.27 -15.38
N PHE A 40 5.87 -1.97 -15.58
CA PHE A 40 5.03 -1.46 -16.67
C PHE A 40 5.89 -0.95 -17.83
N ASP A 41 7.10 -0.51 -17.52
CA ASP A 41 8.09 0.01 -18.44
C ASP A 41 9.50 -0.20 -17.84
N GLU A 42 10.52 0.41 -18.46
CA GLU A 42 11.91 0.32 -18.01
C GLU A 42 12.28 1.22 -16.82
N ARG A 43 11.38 2.12 -16.39
CA ARG A 43 11.71 3.22 -15.47
C ARG A 43 11.57 2.81 -14.01
N PHE A 44 10.55 2.03 -13.68
CA PHE A 44 10.17 1.76 -12.29
C PHE A 44 9.80 0.30 -12.03
N ILE A 45 10.40 -0.26 -10.97
CA ILE A 45 9.94 -1.50 -10.34
C ILE A 45 8.63 -1.19 -9.60
N GLN A 46 7.53 -1.78 -10.07
CA GLN A 46 6.20 -1.62 -9.48
C GLN A 46 6.02 -2.55 -8.27
N SER A 47 6.60 -3.75 -8.34
CA SER A 47 6.58 -4.71 -7.24
C SER A 47 7.79 -5.63 -7.32
N ALA A 48 8.16 -6.24 -6.19
CA ALA A 48 9.25 -7.19 -6.13
C ALA A 48 8.97 -8.27 -5.07
N MET A 49 9.48 -9.46 -5.36
CA MET A 49 9.36 -10.64 -4.51
C MET A 49 10.67 -11.42 -4.54
N ARG A 50 11.03 -12.02 -3.40
CA ARG A 50 12.08 -13.03 -3.36
C ARG A 50 11.52 -14.37 -3.84
N ILE A 51 12.16 -15.01 -4.82
CA ILE A 51 11.68 -16.29 -5.37
C ILE A 51 11.75 -17.38 -4.29
N SER A 52 12.84 -17.41 -3.52
CA SER A 52 13.03 -18.37 -2.42
C SER A 52 12.11 -18.13 -1.21
N GLN A 53 11.59 -16.91 -1.01
CA GLN A 53 10.73 -16.53 0.10
C GLN A 53 9.56 -15.64 -0.39
N PRO A 54 8.60 -16.22 -1.12
CA PRO A 54 7.60 -15.45 -1.86
C PRO A 54 6.60 -14.68 -0.99
N ASP A 55 6.47 -15.05 0.28
CA ASP A 55 5.56 -14.42 1.23
C ASP A 55 6.21 -13.24 1.99
N GLU A 56 7.52 -13.04 1.86
CA GLU A 56 8.21 -11.92 2.50
C GLU A 56 7.86 -10.58 1.86
N LEU A 57 7.69 -9.57 2.71
CA LEU A 57 7.56 -8.18 2.29
C LEU A 57 8.93 -7.60 1.98
N LEU A 58 9.42 -7.79 0.75
CA LEU A 58 10.74 -7.32 0.32
C LEU A 58 10.85 -5.78 0.30
N LEU A 59 9.84 -5.11 -0.24
CA LEU A 59 9.82 -3.64 -0.36
C LEU A 59 9.44 -2.99 0.98
N SER A 60 10.24 -2.02 1.42
CA SER A 60 10.08 -1.36 2.73
C SER A 60 8.73 -0.67 2.93
N TYR A 61 8.18 -0.08 1.88
CA TYR A 61 6.87 0.57 1.97
C TYR A 61 5.75 -0.44 2.31
N THR A 62 5.83 -1.67 1.79
CA THR A 62 4.82 -2.70 2.11
C THR A 62 4.85 -3.08 3.59
N ARG A 63 6.03 -3.15 4.21
CA ARG A 63 6.18 -3.33 5.66
C ARG A 63 5.60 -2.14 6.44
N ALA A 64 5.89 -0.92 6.00
CA ALA A 64 5.32 0.28 6.61
C ALA A 64 3.79 0.33 6.49
N MET A 65 3.20 -0.11 5.36
CA MET A 65 1.75 -0.21 5.19
C MET A 65 1.11 -1.19 6.17
N MET A 66 1.77 -2.31 6.50
CA MET A 66 1.32 -3.23 7.56
C MET A 66 1.22 -2.57 8.95
N GLY A 67 1.73 -1.34 9.11
CA GLY A 67 1.49 -0.48 10.25
C GLY A 67 0.03 -0.28 10.62
N PHE A 68 -0.92 -0.56 9.71
CA PHE A 68 -2.35 -0.56 10.03
C PHE A 68 -2.67 -1.50 11.21
N LEU A 69 -1.86 -2.54 11.46
CA LEU A 69 -1.98 -3.45 12.59
C LEU A 69 -1.78 -2.78 13.96
N LEU A 70 -1.12 -1.63 14.00
CA LEU A 70 -1.01 -0.82 15.22
C LEU A 70 -2.38 -0.22 15.59
N PHE A 71 -3.12 0.24 14.59
CA PHE A 71 -4.43 0.87 14.74
C PHE A 71 -5.53 -0.17 14.92
N GLN A 72 -5.53 -1.19 14.05
CA GLN A 72 -6.45 -2.32 14.03
C GLN A 72 -5.68 -3.65 14.19
N PRO A 73 -5.43 -4.09 15.44
CA PRO A 73 -4.67 -5.30 15.77
C PRO A 73 -5.17 -6.63 15.19
N GLN A 74 -6.46 -6.71 14.86
CA GLN A 74 -7.15 -7.94 14.44
C GLN A 74 -8.24 -7.57 13.42
N PRO A 75 -7.87 -7.10 12.22
CA PRO A 75 -8.85 -6.68 11.23
C PRO A 75 -9.63 -7.91 10.73
N ARG A 76 -10.95 -7.83 10.70
CA ARG A 76 -11.81 -8.92 10.19
C ARG A 76 -12.07 -8.80 8.68
N HIS A 77 -12.05 -7.59 8.15
CA HIS A 77 -12.26 -7.34 6.72
C HIS A 77 -11.28 -6.30 6.18
N ILE A 78 -10.50 -6.69 5.18
CA ILE A 78 -9.50 -5.87 4.50
C ILE A 78 -9.90 -5.74 3.03
N LEU A 79 -10.04 -4.50 2.56
CA LEU A 79 -10.16 -4.18 1.15
C LEU A 79 -8.81 -3.65 0.66
N MET A 80 -8.30 -4.14 -0.46
CA MET A 80 -7.05 -3.68 -1.08
C MET A 80 -7.36 -3.15 -2.47
N ILE A 81 -6.86 -1.96 -2.77
CA ILE A 81 -7.02 -1.27 -4.05
C ILE A 81 -5.67 -1.32 -4.73
N GLY A 82 -5.60 -2.01 -5.87
CA GLY A 82 -4.37 -2.41 -6.53
C GLY A 82 -3.88 -3.78 -6.06
N LEU A 83 -3.51 -4.64 -7.01
CA LEU A 83 -2.89 -5.94 -6.74
C LEU A 83 -1.37 -5.86 -6.81
N GLY A 84 -0.83 -5.25 -7.87
CA GLY A 84 0.61 -5.28 -8.17
C GLY A 84 1.17 -6.72 -8.20
N GLY A 85 2.29 -6.96 -7.51
CA GLY A 85 2.83 -8.31 -7.28
C GLY A 85 2.17 -9.06 -6.13
N GLY A 86 1.13 -8.50 -5.50
CA GLY A 86 0.34 -9.14 -4.45
C GLY A 86 1.06 -9.36 -3.12
N SER A 87 2.16 -8.67 -2.84
CA SER A 87 2.94 -8.86 -1.60
C SER A 87 2.10 -8.63 -0.33
N LEU A 88 1.35 -7.53 -0.26
CA LEU A 88 0.44 -7.25 0.87
C LEU A 88 -0.70 -8.28 0.94
N ALA A 89 -1.26 -8.64 -0.20
CA ALA A 89 -2.35 -9.62 -0.31
C ALA A 89 -1.93 -11.00 0.24
N LYS A 90 -0.79 -11.51 -0.21
CA LYS A 90 -0.20 -12.78 0.26
C LYS A 90 0.13 -12.73 1.75
N TYR A 91 0.81 -11.67 2.18
CA TYR A 91 1.21 -11.52 3.58
C TYR A 91 -0.02 -11.51 4.50
N CYS A 92 -1.04 -10.70 4.18
CA CYS A 92 -2.28 -10.68 4.94
C CYS A 92 -2.98 -12.04 4.90
N TYR A 93 -3.08 -12.68 3.74
CA TYR A 93 -3.70 -14.00 3.63
C TYR A 93 -2.98 -15.03 4.52
N ARG A 94 -1.65 -15.02 4.55
CA ARG A 94 -0.85 -15.97 5.33
C ARG A 94 -0.88 -15.72 6.83
N HIS A 95 -0.78 -14.44 7.24
CA HIS A 95 -0.53 -14.05 8.62
C HIS A 95 -1.77 -13.53 9.37
N LEU A 96 -2.88 -13.30 8.67
CA LEU A 96 -4.16 -12.88 9.25
C LEU A 96 -5.25 -13.90 8.89
N PRO A 97 -5.24 -15.10 9.49
CA PRO A 97 -6.15 -16.19 9.12
C PRO A 97 -7.63 -15.88 9.36
N ASP A 98 -7.92 -14.96 10.30
CA ASP A 98 -9.27 -14.53 10.65
C ASP A 98 -9.79 -13.35 9.81
N SER A 99 -8.99 -12.85 8.85
CA SER A 99 -9.37 -11.77 7.95
C SER A 99 -9.97 -12.29 6.65
N ARG A 100 -11.09 -11.71 6.23
CA ARG A 100 -11.52 -11.70 4.83
C ARG A 100 -10.78 -10.60 4.09
N ILE A 101 -10.25 -10.91 2.91
CA ILE A 101 -9.43 -10.03 2.08
C ILE A 101 -10.05 -9.97 0.70
N THR A 102 -10.35 -8.76 0.25
CA THR A 102 -10.74 -8.50 -1.14
C THR A 102 -9.73 -7.56 -1.78
N VAL A 103 -9.17 -7.96 -2.91
CA VAL A 103 -8.30 -7.13 -3.75
C VAL A 103 -9.09 -6.70 -4.97
N VAL A 104 -9.11 -5.41 -5.24
CA VAL A 104 -9.74 -4.81 -6.42
C VAL A 104 -8.63 -4.34 -7.34
N GLU A 105 -8.58 -4.91 -8.54
CA GLU A 105 -7.61 -4.60 -9.58
C GLU A 105 -8.34 -4.24 -10.87
N LEU A 106 -7.91 -3.17 -11.54
CA LEU A 106 -8.54 -2.70 -12.76
C LEU A 106 -7.99 -3.46 -13.97
N ASP A 107 -6.68 -3.69 -14.00
CA ASP A 107 -5.98 -4.22 -15.17
C ASP A 107 -5.96 -5.76 -15.16
N PRO A 108 -6.66 -6.42 -16.11
CA PRO A 108 -6.64 -7.88 -16.20
C PRO A 108 -5.25 -8.46 -16.48
N ALA A 109 -4.32 -7.70 -17.06
CA ALA A 109 -2.95 -8.15 -17.29
C ALA A 109 -2.18 -8.32 -15.96
N ILE A 110 -2.43 -7.47 -14.97
CA ILE A 110 -1.87 -7.62 -13.62
C ILE A 110 -2.42 -8.86 -12.94
N ILE A 111 -3.74 -9.07 -13.04
CA ILE A 111 -4.39 -10.28 -12.49
C ILE A 111 -3.83 -11.55 -13.15
N ALA A 112 -3.53 -11.52 -14.45
CA ALA A 112 -2.93 -12.64 -15.16
C ALA A 112 -1.52 -13.01 -14.65
N LEU A 113 -0.78 -12.06 -14.07
CA LEU A 113 0.54 -12.29 -13.49
C LEU A 113 0.50 -12.87 -12.06
N ARG A 114 -0.68 -12.97 -11.44
CA ARG A 114 -0.83 -13.38 -10.02
C ARG A 114 -0.10 -14.70 -9.69
N SER A 115 -0.17 -15.68 -10.58
CA SER A 115 0.44 -16.99 -10.38
C SER A 115 1.96 -16.94 -10.39
N ARG A 116 2.55 -16.02 -11.19
CA ARG A 116 4.00 -15.77 -11.18
C ARG A 116 4.46 -15.18 -9.85
N PHE A 117 3.60 -14.51 -9.11
CA PHE A 117 3.90 -13.99 -7.79
C PHE A 117 3.38 -14.87 -6.65
N HIS A 118 2.87 -16.07 -6.94
CA HIS A 118 2.29 -16.99 -5.95
C HIS A 118 1.13 -16.38 -5.14
N VAL A 119 0.38 -15.45 -5.74
CA VAL A 119 -0.85 -14.94 -5.13
C VAL A 119 -1.87 -16.09 -5.13
N PRO A 120 -2.55 -16.36 -4.00
CA PRO A 120 -3.49 -17.48 -3.91
C PRO A 120 -4.67 -17.30 -4.86
N ASP A 121 -5.28 -18.43 -5.25
CA ASP A 121 -6.55 -18.43 -5.96
C ASP A 121 -7.68 -17.92 -5.05
N ASN A 122 -8.79 -17.49 -5.66
CA ASN A 122 -9.95 -17.03 -4.91
C ASN A 122 -10.55 -18.19 -4.08
N ASP A 123 -10.86 -17.92 -2.81
CA ASP A 123 -11.46 -18.87 -1.87
C ASP A 123 -12.48 -18.17 -0.93
N ALA A 124 -12.95 -18.87 0.12
CA ALA A 124 -13.95 -18.32 1.02
C ALA A 124 -13.55 -17.01 1.74
N ARG A 125 -12.24 -16.73 1.90
CA ARG A 125 -11.72 -15.55 2.62
C ARG A 125 -10.82 -14.65 1.78
N PHE A 126 -10.43 -15.06 0.57
CA PHE A 126 -9.59 -14.28 -0.34
C PHE A 126 -10.24 -14.14 -1.71
N GLN A 127 -10.36 -12.92 -2.20
CA GLN A 127 -10.93 -12.64 -3.51
C GLN A 127 -10.08 -11.60 -4.25
N VAL A 128 -9.68 -11.89 -5.48
CA VAL A 128 -9.26 -10.87 -6.47
C VAL A 128 -10.44 -10.60 -7.39
N VAL A 129 -10.87 -9.35 -7.45
CA VAL A 129 -11.99 -8.86 -8.24
C VAL A 129 -11.47 -7.89 -9.28
N GLN A 130 -11.75 -8.17 -10.56
CA GLN A 130 -11.47 -7.22 -11.62
C GLN A 130 -12.57 -6.14 -11.63
N ALA A 131 -12.26 -4.93 -11.18
CA ALA A 131 -13.20 -3.81 -11.15
C ALA A 131 -12.49 -2.46 -11.03
N ASP A 132 -13.21 -1.39 -11.36
CA ASP A 132 -12.82 -0.03 -10.97
C ASP A 132 -13.04 0.15 -9.46
N ALA A 133 -12.02 0.62 -8.75
CA ALA A 133 -12.07 0.75 -7.30
C ALA A 133 -12.99 1.88 -6.82
N VAL A 134 -13.20 2.94 -7.59
CA VAL A 134 -14.16 4.02 -7.27
C VAL A 134 -15.57 3.44 -7.28
N ASP A 135 -15.92 2.70 -8.32
CA ASP A 135 -17.24 2.06 -8.44
C ASP A 135 -17.43 0.94 -7.40
N TYR A 136 -16.39 0.14 -7.17
CA TYR A 136 -16.44 -0.95 -6.19
C TYR A 136 -16.65 -0.43 -4.77
N VAL A 137 -15.90 0.59 -4.34
CA VAL A 137 -16.06 1.17 -2.98
C VAL A 137 -17.43 1.82 -2.83
N ALA A 138 -17.96 2.46 -3.87
CA ALA A 138 -19.28 3.09 -3.85
C ALA A 138 -20.42 2.08 -3.64
N THR A 139 -20.23 0.83 -4.05
CA THR A 139 -21.23 -0.25 -3.98
C THR A 139 -20.99 -1.25 -2.85
N LEU A 140 -19.96 -1.02 -2.02
CA LEU A 140 -19.62 -1.91 -0.92
C LEU A 140 -20.76 -2.03 0.10
N GLY A 141 -21.30 -3.24 0.25
CA GLY A 141 -22.49 -3.51 1.07
C GLY A 141 -22.22 -3.68 2.57
N GLU A 142 -20.96 -3.88 2.96
CA GLU A 142 -20.58 -4.08 4.36
C GLU A 142 -19.34 -3.25 4.71
N PRO A 143 -19.25 -2.74 5.95
CA PRO A 143 -18.10 -1.95 6.34
C PRO A 143 -16.83 -2.81 6.46
N VAL A 144 -15.68 -2.20 6.15
CA VAL A 144 -14.34 -2.81 6.25
C VAL A 144 -13.57 -2.24 7.43
N ASN A 145 -12.63 -2.99 7.99
CA ASN A 145 -11.74 -2.47 9.03
C ASN A 145 -10.55 -1.72 8.43
N ILE A 146 -10.03 -2.23 7.30
CA ILE A 146 -8.87 -1.67 6.62
C ILE A 146 -9.21 -1.47 5.15
N ILE A 147 -8.84 -0.31 4.61
CA ILE A 147 -8.69 -0.10 3.18
C ILE A 147 -7.19 0.15 2.93
N VAL A 148 -6.56 -0.73 2.17
CA VAL A 148 -5.21 -0.56 1.63
C VAL A 148 -5.34 0.13 0.28
N HIS A 149 -4.73 1.31 0.15
CA HIS A 149 -4.80 2.13 -1.05
C HIS A 149 -3.42 2.21 -1.71
N ASP A 150 -3.23 1.40 -2.75
CA ASP A 150 -1.97 1.17 -3.46
C ASP A 150 -2.19 0.98 -4.98
N GLY A 151 -3.22 1.63 -5.54
CA GLY A 151 -3.67 1.45 -6.92
C GLY A 151 -2.93 2.32 -7.93
N TYR A 152 -1.63 2.10 -8.11
CA TYR A 152 -0.80 2.87 -9.05
C TYR A 152 -0.88 2.32 -10.48
N GLY A 153 -0.93 3.22 -11.46
CA GLY A 153 -0.74 2.90 -12.88
C GLY A 153 0.63 3.37 -13.40
N PRO A 154 0.87 3.26 -14.73
CA PRO A 154 2.11 3.71 -15.37
C PRO A 154 2.50 5.16 -15.10
N ASP A 155 1.50 6.03 -14.94
CA ASP A 155 1.69 7.47 -14.72
C ASP A 155 1.55 7.89 -13.25
N GLY A 156 1.57 6.93 -12.32
CA GLY A 156 1.44 7.17 -10.88
C GLY A 156 0.03 6.91 -10.33
N LEU A 157 -0.33 7.59 -9.24
CA LEU A 157 -1.64 7.44 -8.60
C LEU A 157 -2.73 8.11 -9.45
N PRO A 158 -3.73 7.38 -9.97
CA PRO A 158 -4.78 7.95 -10.80
C PRO A 158 -5.57 9.06 -10.09
N ALA A 159 -5.87 10.15 -10.81
CA ALA A 159 -6.60 11.30 -10.25
C ALA A 159 -7.95 10.92 -9.58
N PRO A 160 -8.77 9.98 -10.11
CA PRO A 160 -9.99 9.54 -9.43
C PRO A 160 -9.74 8.94 -8.04
N LEU A 161 -8.66 8.15 -7.90
CA LEU A 161 -8.24 7.52 -6.63
C LEU A 161 -7.57 8.51 -5.67
N SER A 162 -7.19 9.70 -6.14
CA SER A 162 -6.66 10.79 -5.32
C SER A 162 -7.67 11.94 -5.14
N SER A 163 -8.97 11.67 -5.26
CA SER A 163 -10.02 12.70 -5.22
C SER A 163 -10.74 12.79 -3.86
N THR A 164 -11.25 13.98 -3.51
CA THR A 164 -12.08 14.17 -2.31
C THR A 164 -13.33 13.28 -2.30
N PRO A 165 -14.10 13.14 -3.41
CA PRO A 165 -15.23 12.21 -3.46
C PRO A 165 -14.84 10.78 -3.14
N PHE A 166 -13.74 10.28 -3.72
CA PHE A 166 -13.26 8.93 -3.45
C PHE A 166 -12.84 8.73 -1.99
N TYR A 167 -12.07 9.66 -1.41
CA TYR A 167 -11.72 9.56 0.01
C TYR A 167 -12.95 9.59 0.92
N ARG A 168 -14.01 10.35 0.58
CA ARG A 168 -15.28 10.32 1.32
C ARG A 168 -15.97 8.96 1.21
N GLN A 169 -15.94 8.33 0.05
CA GLN A 169 -16.45 6.96 -0.14
C GLN A 169 -15.66 5.96 0.73
N CYS A 170 -14.32 6.04 0.72
CA CYS A 170 -13.47 5.22 1.58
C CYS A 170 -13.79 5.41 3.07
N ARG A 171 -13.90 6.66 3.55
CA ARG A 171 -14.30 6.94 4.94
C ARG A 171 -15.68 6.39 5.26
N LYS A 172 -16.64 6.49 4.34
CA LYS A 172 -17.98 5.91 4.54
C LYS A 172 -17.92 4.39 4.65
N ALA A 173 -17.12 3.73 3.81
CA ALA A 173 -16.94 2.28 3.77
C ALA A 173 -16.22 1.70 4.99
N LEU A 174 -15.44 2.50 5.72
CA LEU A 174 -14.78 2.04 6.95
C LEU A 174 -15.77 1.86 8.11
N ALA A 175 -15.59 0.80 8.90
CA ALA A 175 -16.19 0.65 10.21
C ALA A 175 -15.66 1.72 11.19
N PRO A 176 -16.35 2.01 12.30
CA PRO A 176 -15.79 2.80 13.40
C PRO A 176 -14.43 2.25 13.86
N GLY A 177 -13.45 3.13 14.04
CA GLY A 177 -12.05 2.78 14.30
C GLY A 177 -11.29 2.22 13.09
N GLY A 178 -11.91 2.12 11.91
CA GLY A 178 -11.27 1.63 10.70
C GLY A 178 -10.24 2.61 10.14
N VAL A 179 -9.32 2.10 9.33
CA VAL A 179 -8.18 2.86 8.78
C VAL A 179 -8.09 2.72 7.27
N LEU A 180 -7.96 3.86 6.59
CA LEU A 180 -7.43 3.92 5.23
C LEU A 180 -5.91 4.08 5.33
N VAL A 181 -5.16 3.10 4.84
CA VAL A 181 -3.71 3.18 4.71
C VAL A 181 -3.35 3.47 3.25
N SER A 182 -2.81 4.65 2.99
CA SER A 182 -2.47 5.10 1.63
C SER A 182 -0.96 5.09 1.41
N ASN A 183 -0.54 4.50 0.31
CA ASN A 183 0.81 4.64 -0.22
C ASN A 183 0.88 5.88 -1.12
N LEU A 184 1.62 6.91 -0.71
CA LEU A 184 1.85 8.11 -1.50
C LEU A 184 3.32 8.14 -1.95
N TRP A 185 3.59 8.36 -3.23
CA TRP A 185 4.95 8.40 -3.77
C TRP A 185 5.21 9.75 -4.45
N GLY A 186 6.31 10.39 -4.08
CA GLY A 186 6.70 11.71 -4.60
C GLY A 186 7.51 12.52 -3.60
N GLU A 187 7.89 13.74 -3.98
CA GLU A 187 8.51 14.71 -3.06
C GLU A 187 7.44 15.38 -2.20
N ASP A 188 7.83 16.05 -1.11
CA ASP A 188 6.89 16.63 -0.15
C ASP A 188 5.83 17.52 -0.82
N LEU A 189 6.21 18.37 -1.78
CA LEU A 189 5.29 19.28 -2.47
C LEU A 189 4.26 18.53 -3.35
N ASP A 190 4.64 17.41 -3.95
CA ASP A 190 3.75 16.59 -4.79
C ASP A 190 2.65 15.92 -3.94
N LEU A 191 2.98 15.60 -2.69
CA LEU A 191 2.10 14.88 -1.78
C LEU A 191 1.10 15.78 -1.06
N LEU A 192 1.40 17.08 -0.94
CA LEU A 192 0.57 18.04 -0.21
C LEU A 192 -0.91 18.01 -0.59
N PRO A 193 -1.30 18.04 -1.88
CA PRO A 193 -2.71 18.07 -2.23
C PRO A 193 -3.45 16.80 -1.77
N ALA A 194 -2.83 15.63 -1.88
CA ALA A 194 -3.43 14.38 -1.43
C ALA A 194 -3.56 14.36 0.11
N MET A 195 -2.53 14.79 0.82
CA MET A 195 -2.55 14.87 2.28
C MET A 195 -3.59 15.88 2.80
N GLN A 196 -3.77 17.04 2.14
CA GLN A 196 -4.83 18.01 2.48
C GLN A 196 -6.22 17.40 2.37
N ARG A 197 -6.48 16.67 1.28
CA ARG A 197 -7.78 16.03 1.07
C ARG A 197 -8.03 14.95 2.12
N LEU A 198 -7.05 14.10 2.42
CA LEU A 198 -7.14 13.11 3.48
C LEU A 198 -7.40 13.79 4.84
N HIS A 199 -6.65 14.84 5.17
CA HIS A 199 -6.80 15.60 6.41
C HIS A 199 -8.21 16.16 6.58
N SER A 200 -8.74 16.80 5.54
CA SER A 200 -10.08 17.36 5.52
C SER A 200 -11.17 16.28 5.62
N VAL A 201 -11.02 15.17 4.91
CA VAL A 201 -12.03 14.12 4.87
C VAL A 201 -12.08 13.32 6.17
N PHE A 202 -10.95 13.09 6.83
CA PHE A 202 -10.83 12.27 8.04
C PHE A 202 -10.74 13.09 9.33
N ASP A 203 -11.33 14.29 9.36
CA ASP A 203 -11.45 15.14 10.55
C ASP A 203 -10.12 15.35 11.29
N ALA A 204 -9.03 15.59 10.54
CA ALA A 204 -7.67 15.74 11.04
C ALA A 204 -7.04 14.50 11.73
N GLN A 205 -7.67 13.32 11.66
CA GLN A 205 -7.17 12.10 12.29
C GLN A 205 -6.17 11.34 11.39
N LEU A 206 -5.04 11.99 11.11
CA LEU A 206 -3.98 11.48 10.25
C LEU A 206 -2.71 11.16 11.03
N TRP A 207 -2.08 10.05 10.65
CA TRP A 207 -0.77 9.65 11.10
C TRP A 207 0.05 9.27 9.87
N TRP A 208 1.36 9.53 9.85
CA TRP A 208 2.15 9.20 8.67
C TRP A 208 3.62 9.00 8.99
N CYS A 209 4.30 8.29 8.10
CA CYS A 209 5.73 8.07 8.16
C CYS A 209 6.30 7.95 6.74
N ASN A 210 7.59 8.22 6.59
CA ASN A 210 8.30 7.86 5.37
C ASN A 210 8.78 6.42 5.48
N ALA A 211 8.50 5.62 4.46
CA ALA A 211 9.05 4.28 4.36
C ALA A 211 10.57 4.35 4.14
N GLN A 212 11.28 3.38 4.70
CA GLN A 212 12.74 3.42 4.71
C GLN A 212 13.31 3.23 3.31
N TYR A 213 14.37 3.97 2.97
CA TYR A 213 15.13 3.82 1.73
C TYR A 213 14.34 4.08 0.43
N CYS A 214 13.17 4.72 0.52
CA CYS A 214 12.35 5.08 -0.65
C CYS A 214 11.57 6.38 -0.39
N LEU A 215 10.99 6.94 -1.45
CA LEU A 215 10.18 8.17 -1.39
C LEU A 215 8.70 7.92 -1.04
N ASN A 216 8.35 6.70 -0.65
CA ASN A 216 6.99 6.37 -0.26
C ASN A 216 6.68 6.95 1.13
N ARG A 217 5.62 7.74 1.22
CA ARG A 217 4.98 8.18 2.46
C ARG A 217 3.73 7.35 2.69
N ILE A 218 3.69 6.70 3.85
CA ILE A 218 2.52 5.93 4.27
C ILE A 218 1.67 6.80 5.19
N VAL A 219 0.41 7.00 4.81
CA VAL A 219 -0.56 7.80 5.57
C VAL A 219 -1.67 6.90 6.08
N PHE A 220 -1.91 6.94 7.39
CA PHE A 220 -3.00 6.26 8.08
C PHE A 220 -4.08 7.30 8.41
N SER A 221 -5.21 7.21 7.74
CA SER A 221 -6.37 8.09 7.97
C SER A 221 -7.46 7.31 8.71
N CYS A 222 -7.80 7.78 9.91
CA CYS A 222 -8.61 7.02 10.86
C CYS A 222 -10.05 7.55 10.92
N LYS A 223 -11.03 6.66 11.03
CA LYS A 223 -12.43 7.03 11.26
C LYS A 223 -12.79 6.84 12.72
N GLU A 224 -13.34 7.88 13.37
CA GLU A 224 -13.88 7.80 14.74
C GLU A 224 -12.86 7.20 15.72
N PHE A 225 -11.66 7.80 15.77
CA PHE A 225 -10.50 7.27 16.47
C PHE A 225 -10.10 8.13 17.67
N ASP A 226 -9.74 7.47 18.77
CA ASP A 226 -9.20 8.12 19.98
C ASP A 226 -7.68 8.23 19.88
N ALA A 227 -7.21 9.41 19.45
CA ALA A 227 -5.80 9.67 19.23
C ALA A 227 -4.97 9.62 20.52
N ASP A 228 -5.50 10.09 21.64
CA ASP A 228 -4.80 10.13 22.93
C ASP A 228 -4.64 8.72 23.51
N ALA A 229 -5.71 7.92 23.48
CA ALA A 229 -5.66 6.52 23.87
C ALA A 229 -4.73 5.71 22.96
N PHE A 230 -4.71 6.01 21.66
CA PHE A 230 -3.77 5.37 20.74
C PHE A 230 -2.33 5.74 21.05
N GLN A 231 -2.02 7.03 21.18
CA GLN A 231 -0.67 7.52 21.44
C GLN A 231 -0.10 6.91 22.73
N SER A 232 -0.89 6.85 23.80
CA SER A 232 -0.48 6.24 25.07
C SER A 232 -0.25 4.74 25.00
N THR A 233 -0.83 4.03 24.01
CA THR A 233 -0.70 2.58 23.86
C THR A 233 0.15 2.14 22.65
N LEU A 234 0.61 3.08 21.83
CA LEU A 234 1.29 2.83 20.56
C LEU A 234 2.51 1.92 20.70
N THR A 235 3.42 2.22 21.64
CA THR A 235 4.62 1.40 21.88
C THR A 235 4.26 -0.03 22.31
N GLN A 236 3.25 -0.17 23.19
CA GLN A 236 2.81 -1.49 23.65
C GLN A 236 2.18 -2.31 22.52
N ARG A 237 1.36 -1.66 21.67
CA ARG A 237 0.77 -2.26 20.48
C ARG A 237 1.86 -2.73 19.52
N ALA A 238 2.88 -1.90 19.29
CA ALA A 238 3.99 -2.22 18.40
C ALA A 238 4.76 -3.47 18.85
N VAL A 239 5.17 -3.53 20.12
CA VAL A 239 5.85 -4.71 20.68
C VAL A 239 4.98 -5.96 20.52
N ARG A 240 3.68 -5.86 20.81
CA ARG A 240 2.75 -7.00 20.69
C ARG A 240 2.62 -7.48 19.24
N GLN A 241 2.51 -6.57 18.28
CA GLN A 241 2.37 -6.94 16.88
C GLN A 241 3.68 -7.45 16.28
N GLU A 242 4.81 -6.88 16.66
CA GLU A 242 6.12 -7.35 16.21
C GLU A 242 6.35 -8.82 16.63
N LEU A 243 5.99 -9.16 17.88
CA LEU A 243 6.08 -10.54 18.38
C LEU A 243 5.16 -11.52 17.65
N ARG A 244 4.05 -11.04 17.07
CA ARG A 244 3.07 -11.88 16.35
C ARG A 244 3.44 -12.08 14.89
N HIS A 245 3.94 -11.02 14.26
CA HIS A 245 4.10 -10.96 12.81
C HIS A 245 5.55 -11.12 12.37
N GLY A 246 6.52 -10.82 13.23
CA GLY A 246 7.95 -10.82 12.93
C GLY A 246 8.34 -9.78 11.86
N GLU A 247 9.60 -9.36 11.85
CA GLU A 247 10.32 -8.62 10.77
C GLU A 247 9.57 -7.51 9.99
N LEU A 248 8.51 -6.93 10.56
CA LEU A 248 7.78 -5.81 9.98
C LEU A 248 8.40 -4.48 10.41
N GLY A 249 9.19 -4.47 11.48
CA GLY A 249 9.78 -3.24 12.00
C GLY A 249 8.75 -2.29 12.63
N LEU A 250 7.65 -2.82 13.16
CA LEU A 250 6.55 -2.07 13.75
C LEU A 250 6.97 -1.26 14.97
N CYS A 251 7.96 -1.73 15.73
CA CYS A 251 8.54 -0.94 16.83
C CYS A 251 9.22 0.34 16.32
N GLN A 252 9.98 0.24 15.23
CA GLN A 252 10.61 1.40 14.60
C GLN A 252 9.56 2.31 13.95
N LEU A 253 8.58 1.72 13.27
CA LEU A 253 7.45 2.44 12.71
C LEU A 253 6.70 3.22 13.79
N ALA A 254 6.43 2.60 14.94
CA ALA A 254 5.79 3.23 16.07
C ALA A 254 6.60 4.41 16.63
N GLN A 255 7.93 4.35 16.62
CA GLN A 255 8.77 5.50 16.99
C GLN A 255 8.62 6.64 15.97
N SER A 256 8.64 6.35 14.67
CA SER A 256 8.36 7.34 13.62
C SER A 256 6.95 7.93 13.76
N LEU A 257 5.97 7.08 14.04
CA LEU A 257 4.60 7.51 14.28
C LEU A 257 4.48 8.36 15.54
N SER A 258 5.20 8.03 16.62
CA SER A 258 5.18 8.77 17.89
C SER A 258 5.80 10.15 17.80
N THR A 259 6.77 10.34 16.88
CA THR A 259 7.37 11.64 16.58
C THR A 259 6.60 12.41 15.51
N SER A 260 5.72 11.73 14.76
CA SER A 260 4.71 12.33 13.89
C SER A 260 3.33 12.51 14.56
N ALA A 261 3.20 12.04 15.80
CA ALA A 261 1.95 11.91 16.51
C ALA A 261 1.37 13.28 16.79
N GLY A 262 0.23 13.59 16.16
CA GLY A 262 -0.35 14.92 16.32
C GLY A 262 0.61 16.02 15.87
N ARG A 263 1.32 15.81 14.74
CA ARG A 263 1.82 16.93 13.93
C ARG A 263 0.64 17.87 13.74
N SER A 264 0.61 18.92 14.56
CA SER A 264 -0.44 19.91 14.57
C SER A 264 -0.62 20.45 13.15
N GLN A 265 -1.75 21.10 12.88
CA GLN A 265 -1.94 21.85 11.64
C GLN A 265 -0.69 22.68 11.26
N ALA A 266 0.07 23.20 12.24
CA ALA A 266 1.32 23.92 12.06
C ALA A 266 2.48 23.12 11.41
N ASP A 267 2.56 21.81 11.62
CA ASP A 267 3.55 20.96 10.96
C ASP A 267 3.12 20.60 9.53
N PHE A 268 1.81 20.44 9.33
CA PHE A 268 1.25 20.36 7.99
C PHE A 268 1.48 21.67 7.22
N GLU A 269 1.29 22.82 7.87
CA GLU A 269 1.59 24.17 7.38
C GLU A 269 3.09 24.38 7.12
N ALA A 270 3.97 23.84 7.97
CA ALA A 270 5.42 23.91 7.79
C ALA A 270 5.92 23.08 6.59
N ILE A 271 5.32 21.92 6.34
CA ILE A 271 5.57 21.13 5.11
C ILE A 271 4.93 21.81 3.89
N ALA A 272 3.75 22.42 4.06
CA ALA A 272 3.03 23.11 3.00
C ALA A 272 3.65 24.44 2.57
N GLY A 273 4.61 24.95 3.35
CA GLY A 273 5.06 26.34 3.28
C GLY A 273 3.95 27.27 3.80
N ASN A 274 4.22 28.00 4.89
CA ASN A 274 3.27 28.90 5.55
C ASN A 274 2.45 29.77 4.59
N ASP A 275 3.03 30.19 3.46
CA ASP A 275 2.40 31.10 2.50
C ASP A 275 1.33 30.42 1.62
N MET A 276 1.43 29.13 1.29
CA MET A 276 0.48 28.44 0.41
C MET A 276 -0.82 28.05 1.14
N TYR A 277 -0.70 27.63 2.40
CA TYR A 277 -1.86 27.28 3.22
C TYR A 277 -2.66 28.52 3.64
N ALA A 278 -1.98 29.63 3.97
CA ALA A 278 -2.63 30.90 4.29
C ALA A 278 -3.37 31.52 3.10
N ALA A 279 -2.81 31.43 1.88
CA ALA A 279 -3.49 31.87 0.66
C ALA A 279 -4.78 31.08 0.40
N TYR A 280 -4.76 29.77 0.60
CA TYR A 280 -5.91 28.90 0.38
C TYR A 280 -7.01 29.07 1.44
N MET A 281 -6.65 29.18 2.73
CA MET A 281 -7.64 29.46 3.79
C MET A 281 -8.23 30.87 3.67
N GLY A 282 -7.48 31.83 3.11
CA GLY A 282 -7.96 33.17 2.78
C GLY A 282 -8.96 33.20 1.62
N GLU A 283 -8.81 32.32 0.63
CA GLU A 283 -9.73 32.22 -0.52
C GLU A 283 -11.03 31.46 -0.22
N HIS A 284 -11.09 30.68 0.86
CA HIS A 284 -12.26 29.86 1.22
C HIS A 284 -12.98 30.28 2.51
N ALA A 285 -12.51 31.33 3.19
CA ALA A 285 -13.31 32.03 4.21
C ALA A 285 -14.36 32.97 3.61
N ALA A 286 -14.45 33.07 2.28
CA ALA A 286 -15.34 33.98 1.55
C ALA A 286 -16.35 33.27 0.61
N GLY A 287 -16.61 31.97 0.78
CA GLY A 287 -17.53 31.18 -0.06
C GLY A 287 -18.49 30.31 0.74
#